data_AF-A0A5N0E6Q2-F1
#
_entry.id   AF-A0A5N0E6Q2-F1
#
_cell.length_a   1.000
_cell.length_b   1.000
_cell.length_c   1.000
_cell.angle_alpha   90.00
_cell.angle_beta   90.00
_cell.angle_gamma   90.00
#
_symmetry.space_group_name_H-M   'P 1'
#
loop_
_entity.id
_entity.type
_entity.pdbx_description
1 polymer ?
#
loop_
_entity_poly.entity_id
_entity_poly.type
_entity_poly.pdbx_seq_one_letter_code
_entity_poly.pdbx_strand_id
1 'polypeptide(L)'
;MSLNAVAHLNFHGQAREALEFYRSVFGGELTIATYADFGMPAEVPGATNVVFGQVVADNGFRVMAYDVPGRDAPAGPVTPSTRRENGTTITEERFFLSVRGGSVDEVTPVWEGLAKGATVIEPFGPAQWAPAFGMLADRFGVTWIVDVTAEYTPA
;
A
#
# COMPACT_ATOMS: atom_id res chain seq x y z
N MET A 1 -22.16 15.84 -1.97
CA MET A 1 -21.53 14.99 -0.94
C MET A 1 -20.69 13.96 -1.67
N SER A 2 -19.38 13.92 -1.44
CA SER A 2 -18.51 12.86 -1.97
C SER A 2 -18.32 11.79 -0.90
N LEU A 3 -18.53 10.52 -1.27
CA LEU A 3 -18.20 9.36 -0.46
C LEU A 3 -16.89 8.78 -1.01
N ASN A 4 -15.98 8.38 -0.12
CA ASN A 4 -14.71 7.74 -0.50
C ASN A 4 -14.65 6.35 0.14
N ALA A 5 -14.46 5.31 -0.67
CA ALA A 5 -14.03 4.01 -0.16
C ALA A 5 -12.51 4.05 0.00
N VAL A 6 -12.01 3.87 1.23
CA VAL A 6 -10.57 3.98 1.55
C VAL A 6 -10.08 2.65 2.07
N ALA A 7 -8.96 2.17 1.53
CA ALA A 7 -8.32 0.95 2.02
C ALA A 7 -7.83 1.15 3.46
N HIS A 8 -8.13 0.19 4.33
CA HIS A 8 -7.70 0.18 5.71
C HIS A 8 -6.78 -1.02 5.95
N LEU A 9 -5.50 -0.73 6.17
CA LEU A 9 -4.43 -1.72 6.28
C LEU A 9 -4.15 -2.05 7.73
N ASN A 10 -4.20 -3.33 8.07
CA ASN A 10 -4.01 -3.81 9.43
C ASN A 10 -2.62 -4.44 9.55
N PHE A 11 -1.79 -3.85 10.40
CA PHE A 11 -0.42 -4.27 10.66
C PHE A 11 -0.26 -4.79 12.09
N HIS A 12 0.94 -5.29 12.39
CA HIS A 12 1.34 -5.77 13.71
C HIS A 12 2.59 -5.01 14.17
N GLY A 13 2.46 -3.69 14.40
CA GLY A 13 3.53 -2.81 14.86
C GLY A 13 4.25 -2.03 13.77
N GLN A 14 3.75 -2.05 12.53
CA GLN A 14 4.37 -1.40 11.37
C GLN A 14 3.51 -0.28 10.75
N ALA A 15 2.30 -0.01 11.28
CA ALA A 15 1.39 0.94 10.64
C ALA A 15 1.98 2.35 10.52
N ARG A 16 2.72 2.82 11.53
CA ARG A 16 3.40 4.13 11.49
C ARG A 16 4.42 4.20 10.35
N GLU A 17 5.31 3.22 10.28
CA GLU A 17 6.36 3.18 9.26
C GLU A 17 5.75 3.04 7.84
N ALA A 18 4.69 2.25 7.71
CA ALA A 18 3.95 2.10 6.45
C ALA A 18 3.32 3.42 6.01
N LEU A 19 2.65 4.14 6.91
CA LEU A 19 2.04 5.44 6.59
C LEU A 19 3.07 6.51 6.24
N GLU A 20 4.19 6.57 6.96
CA GLU A 20 5.29 7.50 6.64
C GLU A 20 5.90 7.18 5.27
N PHE A 21 6.06 5.89 4.96
CA PHE A 21 6.50 5.44 3.64
C PHE A 21 5.50 5.82 2.55
N TYR A 22 4.21 5.53 2.72
CA TYR A 22 3.18 5.87 1.74
C TYR A 22 3.09 7.39 1.53
N ARG A 23 3.19 8.20 2.60
CA ARG A 23 3.31 9.65 2.45
C ARG A 23 4.54 10.05 1.63
N SER A 24 5.68 9.39 1.81
CA SER A 24 6.89 9.72 1.04
C SER A 24 6.76 9.40 -0.46
N VAL A 25 5.92 8.42 -0.81
CA VAL A 25 5.69 7.98 -2.20
C VAL A 25 4.59 8.80 -2.86
N PHE A 26 3.46 8.98 -2.17
CA PHE A 26 2.25 9.58 -2.73
C PHE A 26 2.07 11.06 -2.37
N GLY A 27 2.86 11.58 -1.42
CA GLY A 27 2.68 12.90 -0.84
C GLY A 27 1.54 12.94 0.18
N GLY A 28 1.06 14.16 0.47
CA GLY A 28 -0.12 14.38 1.28
C GLY A 28 0.11 14.60 2.78
N GLU A 29 -1.01 14.77 3.48
CA GLU A 29 -1.08 14.96 4.91
C GLU A 29 -1.16 13.61 5.63
N LEU A 30 -0.31 13.45 6.64
CA LEU A 30 -0.27 12.28 7.52
C LEU A 30 -0.85 12.64 8.87
N THR A 31 -1.85 11.89 9.29
CA THR A 31 -2.43 11.94 10.63
C THR A 31 -2.17 10.62 11.33
N ILE A 32 -1.67 10.67 12.56
CA ILE A 32 -1.46 9.48 13.40
C ILE A 32 -1.98 9.77 14.80
N ALA A 33 -2.75 8.84 15.33
CA ALA A 33 -3.09 8.73 16.74
C ALA A 33 -2.76 7.32 17.25
N THR A 34 -2.22 7.26 18.45
CA THR A 34 -1.71 6.07 19.12
C THR A 34 -2.64 5.63 20.24
N TYR A 35 -2.47 4.40 20.75
CA TYR A 35 -3.24 3.95 21.90
C TYR A 35 -3.04 4.84 23.14
N ALA A 36 -1.84 5.41 23.31
CA ALA A 36 -1.56 6.37 24.38
C ALA A 36 -2.44 7.63 24.28
N ASP A 37 -2.68 8.14 23.07
CA ASP A 37 -3.55 9.29 22.83
C ASP A 37 -5.01 9.03 23.24
N PHE A 38 -5.40 7.76 23.34
CA PHE A 38 -6.73 7.31 23.77
C PHE A 38 -6.74 6.72 25.19
N GLY A 39 -5.70 6.98 26.00
CA GLY A 39 -5.69 6.69 27.44
C GLY A 39 -5.07 5.36 27.83
N MET A 40 -4.42 4.64 26.92
CA MET A 40 -3.54 3.53 27.30
C MET A 40 -2.31 4.09 28.06
N PRO A 41 -1.97 3.58 29.27
CA PRO A 41 -0.78 4.06 29.97
C PRO A 41 0.48 3.82 29.13
N ALA A 42 1.37 4.82 29.10
CA ALA A 42 2.54 4.83 28.22
C ALA A 42 3.52 3.68 28.49
N GLU A 43 3.47 3.10 29.69
CA GLU A 43 4.31 1.99 30.12
C GLU A 43 3.80 0.63 29.62
N VAL A 44 2.56 0.56 29.11
CA VAL A 44 2.00 -0.69 28.59
C VAL A 44 2.55 -0.95 27.18
N PRO A 45 3.08 -2.16 26.90
CA PRO A 45 3.52 -2.54 25.55
C PRO A 45 2.43 -2.26 24.51
N GLY A 46 2.82 -1.61 23.40
CA GLY A 46 1.90 -1.22 22.34
C GLY A 46 1.22 0.15 22.53
N ALA A 47 1.49 0.89 23.61
CA ALA A 47 0.93 2.24 23.80
C ALA A 47 1.27 3.20 22.63
N THR A 48 2.43 3.04 21.99
CA THR A 48 2.85 3.84 20.83
C THR A 48 2.32 3.33 19.49
N ASN A 49 1.66 2.17 19.47
CA ASN A 49 1.11 1.57 18.26
C ASN A 49 -0.06 2.41 17.73
N VAL A 50 -0.28 2.38 16.42
CA VAL A 50 -1.28 3.21 15.76
C VAL A 50 -2.68 2.63 15.98
N VAL A 51 -3.58 3.42 16.57
CA VAL A 51 -5.02 3.09 16.67
C VAL A 51 -5.84 3.77 15.58
N PHE A 52 -5.33 4.88 15.04
CA PHE A 52 -5.87 5.53 13.85
C PHE A 52 -4.73 6.19 13.10
N GLY A 53 -4.54 5.84 11.83
CA GLY A 53 -3.57 6.49 10.99
C GLY A 53 -4.07 6.62 9.56
N GLN A 54 -3.72 7.72 8.91
CA GLN A 54 -4.25 8.07 7.60
C GLN A 54 -3.26 8.91 6.80
N VAL A 55 -3.16 8.64 5.50
CA VAL A 55 -2.57 9.56 4.51
C VAL A 55 -3.67 10.01 3.55
N VAL A 56 -3.73 11.32 3.30
CA VAL A 56 -4.58 11.92 2.24
C VAL A 56 -3.75 12.86 1.41
N ALA A 57 -3.65 12.58 0.11
CA ALA A 57 -2.93 13.41 -0.84
C ALA A 57 -3.89 14.12 -1.81
N ASP A 58 -3.45 15.27 -2.34
CA ASP A 58 -4.22 16.10 -3.27
C ASP A 58 -4.46 15.42 -4.62
N ASN A 59 -3.63 14.43 -4.97
CA ASN A 59 -3.79 13.58 -6.16
C ASN A 59 -4.90 12.51 -6.01
N GLY A 60 -5.64 12.52 -4.89
CA GLY A 60 -6.72 11.60 -4.63
C GLY A 60 -6.30 10.31 -3.91
N PHE A 61 -4.99 10.07 -3.71
CA PHE A 61 -4.53 8.92 -2.93
C PHE A 61 -4.96 9.03 -1.47
N ARG A 62 -5.54 7.93 -0.95
CA ARG A 62 -6.01 7.82 0.43
C ARG A 62 -5.74 6.40 0.93
N VAL A 63 -5.17 6.29 2.13
CA VAL A 63 -5.01 5.01 2.82
C VAL A 63 -5.13 5.23 4.32
N MET A 64 -5.70 4.27 5.01
CA MET A 64 -5.68 4.19 6.47
C MET A 64 -4.82 3.01 6.91
N ALA A 65 -4.22 3.12 8.09
CA ALA A 65 -3.52 2.00 8.71
C ALA A 65 -3.71 1.97 10.22
N TYR A 66 -3.62 0.75 10.76
CA TYR A 66 -3.90 0.42 12.15
C TYR A 66 -3.00 -0.72 12.60
N ASP A 67 -2.54 -0.69 13.84
CA ASP A 67 -1.83 -1.79 14.47
C ASP A 67 -2.77 -2.62 15.34
N VAL A 68 -2.88 -3.90 15.00
CA VAL A 68 -3.71 -4.89 15.69
C VAL A 68 -3.06 -5.28 17.02
N PRO A 69 -3.73 -5.04 18.17
CA PRO A 69 -3.22 -5.42 19.48
C PRO A 69 -3.06 -6.93 19.65
N GLY A 70 -2.19 -7.33 20.58
CA GLY A 70 -2.09 -8.72 21.03
C GLY A 70 -1.18 -9.63 20.20
N ARG A 71 -0.53 -9.09 19.16
CA ARG A 71 0.61 -9.73 18.49
C ARG A 71 1.66 -8.68 18.15
N ASP A 72 2.62 -8.50 19.05
CA ASP A 72 3.88 -7.82 18.75
C ASP A 72 4.88 -8.85 18.23
N ALA A 73 4.54 -9.47 17.09
CA ALA A 73 5.51 -10.32 16.40
C ALA A 73 6.25 -9.42 15.40
N PRO A 74 7.59 -9.34 15.42
CA PRO A 74 8.32 -8.69 14.35
C PRO A 74 7.88 -9.36 13.05
N ALA A 75 7.33 -8.59 12.12
CA ALA A 75 7.03 -9.09 10.80
C ALA A 75 8.36 -9.55 10.20
N GLY A 76 8.56 -10.86 10.17
CA GLY A 76 9.61 -11.45 9.36
C GLY A 76 9.40 -11.04 7.89
N PRO A 77 10.41 -11.22 7.03
CA PRO A 77 10.25 -10.94 5.62
C PRO A 77 8.98 -11.63 5.10
N VAL A 78 8.03 -10.83 4.62
CA VAL A 78 6.77 -11.34 4.07
C VAL A 78 7.12 -11.91 2.71
N THR A 79 7.21 -13.23 2.61
CA THR A 79 7.27 -13.89 1.30
C THR A 79 5.93 -13.63 0.62
N PRO A 80 5.90 -12.97 -0.55
CA PRO A 80 4.66 -12.70 -1.24
C PRO A 80 3.98 -14.02 -1.61
N SER A 81 2.70 -14.18 -1.25
CA SER A 81 1.89 -15.30 -1.75
C SER A 81 1.54 -15.14 -3.23
N THR A 82 1.69 -13.91 -3.75
CA THR A 82 1.40 -13.52 -5.13
C THR A 82 2.62 -13.70 -6.03
N ARG A 83 2.44 -14.39 -7.16
CA ARG A 83 3.48 -14.57 -8.20
C ARG A 83 2.88 -14.60 -9.59
N ARG A 84 3.75 -14.49 -10.60
CA ARG A 84 3.41 -14.65 -12.02
C ARG A 84 3.81 -16.01 -12.52
N GLU A 85 2.89 -16.69 -13.20
CA GLU A 85 3.11 -18.01 -13.78
C GLU A 85 2.37 -18.09 -15.13
N ASN A 86 3.08 -18.33 -16.23
CA ASN A 86 2.51 -18.43 -17.59
C ASN A 86 1.58 -17.26 -17.99
N GLY A 87 1.95 -16.03 -17.62
CA GLY A 87 1.12 -14.84 -17.90
C GLY A 87 -0.11 -14.69 -16.99
N THR A 88 -0.27 -15.55 -15.99
CA THR A 88 -1.34 -15.50 -15.00
C THR A 88 -0.82 -15.10 -13.62
N THR A 89 -1.69 -14.49 -12.81
CA THR A 89 -1.38 -14.12 -11.42
C THR A 89 -1.93 -15.18 -10.50
N ILE A 90 -1.05 -15.85 -9.76
CA ILE A 90 -1.40 -16.84 -8.73
C ILE A 90 -1.23 -16.18 -7.38
N THR A 91 -2.27 -16.19 -6.54
CA THR A 91 -2.27 -15.48 -5.25
C THR A 91 -3.17 -16.18 -4.23
N GLU A 92 -2.82 -16.04 -2.95
CA GLU A 92 -3.72 -16.34 -1.81
C GLU A 92 -4.30 -15.06 -1.19
N GLU A 93 -3.85 -13.88 -1.65
CA GLU A 93 -4.32 -12.58 -1.17
C GLU A 93 -5.77 -12.34 -1.60
N ARG A 94 -6.55 -11.77 -0.68
CA ARG A 94 -7.97 -11.43 -0.94
C ARG A 94 -8.15 -10.11 -1.67
N PHE A 95 -7.14 -9.25 -1.66
CA PHE A 95 -7.18 -7.94 -2.26
C PHE A 95 -5.79 -7.51 -2.73
N PHE A 96 -5.78 -6.64 -3.73
CA PHE A 96 -4.61 -5.88 -4.16
C PHE A 96 -4.95 -4.40 -4.09
N LEU A 97 -3.95 -3.54 -3.89
CA LEU A 97 -4.13 -2.09 -4.05
C LEU A 97 -3.71 -1.68 -5.45
N SER A 98 -4.64 -1.16 -6.23
CA SER A 98 -4.38 -0.66 -7.59
C SER A 98 -4.25 0.87 -7.55
N VAL A 99 -3.13 1.36 -8.08
CA VAL A 99 -2.89 2.78 -8.34
C VAL A 99 -2.84 2.96 -9.86
N ARG A 100 -3.67 3.87 -10.37
CA ARG A 100 -3.78 4.13 -11.80
C ARG A 100 -3.56 5.61 -12.06
N GLY A 101 -2.68 5.91 -13.01
CA GLY A 101 -2.47 7.28 -13.51
C GLY A 101 -2.96 7.43 -14.95
N GLY A 102 -2.90 8.66 -15.46
CA GLY A 102 -3.21 8.99 -16.85
C GLY A 102 -2.02 8.86 -17.80
N SER A 103 -0.80 8.72 -17.28
CA SER A 103 0.42 8.60 -18.09
C SER A 103 1.51 7.81 -17.39
N VAL A 104 2.48 7.32 -18.17
CA VAL A 104 3.67 6.61 -17.66
C VAL A 104 4.48 7.52 -16.73
N ASP A 105 4.65 8.80 -17.09
CA ASP A 105 5.42 9.77 -16.31
C ASP A 105 4.80 10.03 -14.93
N GLU A 106 3.46 9.99 -14.83
CA GLU A 106 2.75 10.18 -13.56
C GLU A 106 2.95 9.00 -12.60
N VAL A 107 2.93 7.77 -13.10
CA VAL A 107 3.00 6.57 -12.26
C VAL A 107 4.42 6.05 -12.02
N THR A 108 5.40 6.49 -12.83
CA THR A 108 6.80 6.05 -12.70
C THR A 108 7.40 6.41 -11.34
N PRO A 109 7.26 7.64 -10.80
CA PRO A 109 7.75 7.98 -9.46
C PRO A 109 7.08 7.16 -8.35
N VAL A 110 5.80 6.82 -8.53
CA VAL A 110 5.07 5.95 -7.59
C VAL A 110 5.66 4.54 -7.61
N TRP A 111 5.86 3.97 -8.79
CA TRP A 111 6.50 2.67 -8.95
C TRP A 111 7.88 2.63 -8.30
N GLU A 112 8.75 3.60 -8.63
CA GLU A 112 10.10 3.68 -8.07
C GLU A 112 10.11 3.85 -6.55
N GLY A 113 9.15 4.61 -6.01
CA GLY A 113 8.95 4.78 -4.58
C GLY A 113 8.57 3.47 -3.90
N LEU A 114 7.53 2.80 -4.40
CA LEU A 114 7.04 1.53 -3.87
C LEU A 114 8.05 0.39 -4.01
N ALA A 115 8.86 0.39 -5.08
CA ALA A 115 9.84 -0.66 -5.36
C ALA A 115 11.00 -0.71 -4.35
N LYS A 116 11.19 0.31 -3.52
CA LYS A 116 12.26 0.37 -2.50
C LYS A 116 12.05 -0.70 -1.42
N GLY A 117 12.83 -1.77 -1.49
CA GLY A 117 12.72 -2.90 -0.58
C GLY A 117 11.54 -3.83 -0.87
N ALA A 118 10.91 -3.68 -2.04
CA ALA A 118 9.84 -4.54 -2.50
C ALA A 118 10.36 -5.85 -3.10
N THR A 119 9.47 -6.83 -3.17
CA THR A 119 9.61 -7.96 -4.09
C THR A 119 8.84 -7.67 -5.36
N VAL A 120 9.55 -7.49 -6.49
CA VAL A 120 8.92 -7.29 -7.80
C VAL A 120 8.31 -8.61 -8.27
N ILE A 121 7.00 -8.59 -8.53
CA ILE A 121 6.21 -9.74 -9.00
C ILE A 121 6.12 -9.74 -10.53
N GLU A 122 5.85 -8.57 -11.11
CA GLU A 122 5.89 -8.29 -12.55
C GLU A 122 6.63 -6.95 -12.74
N PRO A 123 7.73 -6.93 -13.52
CA PRO A 123 8.46 -5.69 -13.79
C PRO A 123 7.56 -4.64 -14.44
N PHE A 124 7.74 -3.37 -14.06
CA PHE A 124 6.98 -2.28 -14.66
C PHE A 124 7.42 -2.00 -16.09
N GLY A 125 6.47 -2.01 -17.02
CA GLY A 125 6.71 -1.76 -18.43
C GLY A 125 5.45 -1.92 -19.27
N PRO A 126 5.56 -1.82 -20.61
CA PRO A 126 4.43 -1.97 -21.51
C PRO A 126 3.77 -3.35 -21.40
N ALA A 127 2.44 -3.38 -21.34
CA ALA A 127 1.66 -4.61 -21.33
C ALA A 127 0.66 -4.64 -22.49
N GLN A 128 0.16 -5.84 -22.83
CA GLN A 128 -0.78 -6.01 -23.95
C GLN A 128 -2.10 -5.22 -23.76
N TRP A 129 -2.44 -4.87 -22.52
CA TRP A 129 -3.69 -4.21 -22.13
C TRP A 129 -3.51 -2.78 -21.60
N ALA A 130 -2.26 -2.30 -21.42
CA ALA A 130 -2.00 -0.98 -20.84
C ALA A 130 -0.67 -0.39 -21.32
N PRO A 131 -0.57 0.94 -21.48
CA PRO A 131 0.69 1.62 -21.81
C PRO A 131 1.83 1.28 -20.86
N ALA A 132 1.52 1.12 -19.57
CA ALA A 132 2.41 0.51 -18.60
C ALA A 132 1.63 -0.22 -17.50
N PHE A 133 2.22 -1.30 -17.01
CA PHE A 133 1.71 -2.15 -15.94
C PHE A 133 2.88 -2.73 -15.14
N GLY A 134 2.71 -2.86 -13.83
CA GLY A 134 3.66 -3.53 -12.94
C GLY A 134 2.96 -4.03 -11.68
N MET A 135 3.58 -5.03 -11.05
CA MET A 135 3.09 -5.62 -9.82
C MET A 135 4.25 -5.87 -8.86
N LEU A 136 4.09 -5.49 -7.60
CA LEU A 136 5.07 -5.74 -6.55
C LEU A 136 4.39 -5.99 -5.21
N ALA A 137 5.09 -6.64 -4.29
CA ALA A 137 4.78 -6.59 -2.87
C ALA A 137 5.75 -5.63 -2.20
N ASP A 138 5.25 -4.60 -1.51
CA ASP A 138 6.11 -3.64 -0.82
C ASP A 138 6.82 -4.29 0.38
N ARG A 139 7.72 -3.53 1.03
CA ARG A 139 8.47 -4.00 2.20
C ARG A 139 7.61 -4.36 3.42
N PHE A 140 6.32 -4.03 3.40
CA PHE A 140 5.33 -4.37 4.44
C PHE A 140 4.44 -5.55 4.03
N GLY A 141 4.65 -6.12 2.83
CA GLY A 141 3.90 -7.25 2.29
C GLY A 141 2.62 -6.87 1.53
N VAL A 142 2.32 -5.57 1.37
CA VAL A 142 1.12 -5.15 0.62
C VAL A 142 1.38 -5.31 -0.87
N THR A 143 0.50 -6.02 -1.57
CA THR A 143 0.61 -6.19 -3.02
C THR A 143 -0.02 -5.00 -3.74
N TRP A 144 0.80 -4.31 -4.53
CA TRP A 144 0.46 -3.14 -5.32
C TRP A 144 0.44 -3.49 -6.81
N ILE A 145 -0.56 -2.95 -7.51
CA ILE A 145 -0.64 -2.90 -8.96
C ILE A 145 -0.51 -1.44 -9.37
N VAL A 146 0.47 -1.14 -10.22
CA VAL A 146 0.66 0.20 -10.77
C VAL A 146 0.44 0.11 -12.27
N ASP A 147 -0.52 0.86 -12.78
CA ASP A 147 -0.84 0.87 -14.20
C ASP A 147 -1.18 2.27 -14.74
N VAL A 148 -1.13 2.39 -16.07
CA VAL A 148 -1.67 3.55 -16.78
C VAL A 148 -3.04 3.16 -17.31
N THR A 149 -4.03 4.01 -17.02
CA THR A 149 -5.41 3.79 -17.47
C THR A 149 -5.42 3.75 -19.00
N ALA A 150 -5.83 2.62 -19.56
CA ALA A 150 -6.18 2.50 -20.97
C ALA A 150 -7.69 2.64 -21.13
N GLU A 151 -8.14 3.37 -22.15
CA GLU A 151 -9.55 3.31 -22.53
C GLU A 151 -9.89 1.88 -22.94
N TYR A 152 -10.76 1.23 -22.17
CA TYR A 152 -11.33 -0.05 -22.57
C TYR A 152 -12.24 0.19 -23.78
N THR A 153 -11.75 -0.19 -24.97
CA THR A 153 -12.58 -0.26 -26.17
C THR A 153 -13.07 -1.70 -26.31
N PRO A 154 -14.32 -2.03 -25.90
CA PRO A 154 -14.87 -3.34 -26.17
C PRO A 154 -14.90 -3.59 -27.67
N ALA A 155 -14.51 -4.80 -28.08
CA ALA A 155 -14.64 -5.28 -29.44
C ALA A 155 -16.11 -5.47 -29.86
#